data_AF-L9ZXE8-F1
#
_entry.id   AF-L9ZXE8-F1
#
_cell.length_a   1.000
_cell.length_b   1.000
_cell.length_c   1.000
_cell.angle_alpha   90.00
_cell.angle_beta   90.00
_cell.angle_gamma   90.00
#
_symmetry.space_group_name_H-M   'P 1'
#
loop_
_entity.id
_entity.type
_entity.pdbx_description
1 polymer ?
#
loop_
_entity_poly.entity_id
_entity_poly.type
_entity_poly.pdbx_seq_one_letter_code
_entity_poly.pdbx_strand_id
1 'polypeptide(L)' 'MNAKATVLTIVGVTLALLGTLWVVQGLGIVQIGPILCVADCEPIAGRSVQWAVTGAIALFVGIVTVRAGLKRVHR' A
#
# COMPACT_ATOMS: atom_id res chain seq x y z
N MET A 1 2.02 27.96 -2.22
CA MET A 1 1.93 26.48 -2.16
C MET A 1 1.06 26.01 -3.32
N ASN A 2 1.60 25.19 -4.22
CA ASN A 2 0.80 24.56 -5.28
C ASN A 2 -0.10 23.50 -4.66
N ALA A 3 -1.32 23.88 -4.22
CA ALA A 3 -2.26 22.99 -3.53
C ALA A 3 -2.49 21.67 -4.29
N LYS A 4 -2.59 21.74 -5.62
CA LYS A 4 -2.69 20.56 -6.50
C LYS A 4 -1.49 19.62 -6.37
N ALA A 5 -0.28 20.16 -6.31
CA ALA A 5 0.94 19.38 -6.20
C ALA A 5 1.10 18.77 -4.79
N THR A 6 0.72 19.52 -3.74
CA THR A 6 0.65 19.00 -2.36
C THR A 6 -0.33 17.84 -2.25
N VAL A 7 -1.55 17.98 -2.78
CA VAL A 7 -2.56 16.90 -2.79
C VAL A 7 -2.06 15.67 -3.53
N LEU A 8 -1.46 15.83 -4.72
CA LEU A 8 -0.89 14.71 -5.47
C LEU A 8 0.19 13.97 -4.66
N THR A 9 1.03 14.74 -3.95
CA THR A 9 2.12 14.17 -3.15
C THR A 9 1.57 13.37 -1.98
N ILE A 10 0.58 13.92 -1.25
CA ILE A 10 -0.08 13.22 -0.13
C ILE A 10 -0.73 11.93 -0.62
N VAL A 11 -1.54 12.00 -1.67
CA VAL A 11 -2.22 10.82 -2.25
C VAL A 11 -1.20 9.77 -2.68
N GLY A 12 -0.14 10.17 -3.36
CA GLY A 12 0.91 9.25 -3.79
C GLY A 12 1.63 8.57 -2.61
N VAL A 13 1.91 9.32 -1.54
CA VAL A 13 2.55 8.76 -0.32
C VAL A 13 1.63 7.75 0.35
N THR A 14 0.35 8.09 0.53
CA THR A 14 -0.63 7.18 1.10
C THR A 14 -0.75 5.89 0.27
N LEU A 15 -0.81 6.01 -1.06
CA LEU A 15 -0.87 4.85 -1.96
C LEU A 15 0.39 3.98 -1.86
N ALA A 16 1.57 4.60 -1.77
CA ALA A 16 2.84 3.88 -1.65
C ALA A 16 2.94 3.12 -0.32
N LEU A 17 2.49 3.72 0.79
CA LEU A 17 2.45 3.07 2.09
C LEU A 17 1.48 1.90 2.10
N LEU A 18 0.25 2.10 1.58
CA LEU A 18 -0.73 1.02 1.41
C LEU A 18 -0.22 -0.12 0.53
N GLY A 19 0.41 0.21 -0.60
CA GLY A 19 1.03 -0.76 -1.49
C GLY A 19 2.10 -1.60 -0.78
N THR A 20 2.98 -0.95 -0.02
CA THR A 20 4.00 -1.63 0.80
C THR A 20 3.35 -2.59 1.80
N LEU A 21 2.32 -2.14 2.52
CA LEU A 21 1.60 -2.97 3.49
C LEU A 21 0.96 -4.19 2.82
N TRP A 22 0.36 -4.04 1.64
CA TRP A 22 -0.21 -5.17 0.90
C TRP A 22 0.86 -6.14 0.38
N VAL A 23 2.04 -5.66 -0.03
CA VAL A 23 3.17 -6.54 -0.40
C VAL A 23 3.61 -7.37 0.79
N VAL A 24 3.85 -6.73 1.93
CA VAL A 24 4.34 -7.39 3.15
C VAL A 24 3.31 -8.41 3.69
N GLN A 25 2.02 -8.08 3.62
CA GLN A 25 0.93 -9.02 3.96
C GLN A 25 0.81 -10.15 2.95
N GLY A 26 0.85 -9.85 1.65
CA GLY A 26 0.75 -10.85 0.58
C GLY A 26 1.91 -11.84 0.58
N LEU A 27 3.12 -11.40 0.94
CA LEU A 27 4.29 -12.27 1.14
C LEU A 27 4.21 -13.12 2.42
N GLY A 28 3.26 -12.83 3.30
CA GLY A 28 3.10 -13.48 4.60
C GLY A 28 4.18 -13.09 5.60
N ILE A 29 4.86 -11.95 5.41
CA ILE A 29 5.86 -11.42 6.36
C ILE A 29 5.14 -10.82 7.57
N VAL A 30 4.01 -10.15 7.35
CA VAL A 30 3.10 -9.70 8.40
C VAL A 30 1.81 -10.49 8.27
N GLN A 31 1.58 -11.38 9.23
CA GLN A 31 0.34 -12.12 9.35
C GLN A 31 -0.50 -11.46 10.44
N ILE A 32 -1.65 -10.91 10.07
CA ILE A 32 -2.63 -10.40 11.02
C ILE A 32 -3.48 -11.61 11.41
N GLY A 33 -3.20 -12.18 12.59
CA GLY A 33 -4.00 -13.27 13.14
C GLY A 33 -5.40 -12.79 13.51
N PRO A 34 -6.44 -13.62 13.33
CA PRO A 34 -7.79 -13.27 13.79
C PRO A 34 -7.80 -13.12 15.30
N ILE A 35 -8.31 -11.98 15.78
CA ILE A 35 -8.42 -11.64 17.21
C ILE A 35 -9.63 -12.36 17.86
N LEU A 36 -10.50 -12.96 17.05
CA LEU A 36 -11.75 -13.61 17.43
C LEU A 36 -11.79 -15.03 16.83
N CYS A 37 -11.14 -16.00 17.49
CA CYS A 37 -11.33 -17.43 17.18
C CYS A 37 -12.57 -17.93 17.95
N VAL A 38 -13.72 -18.05 17.26
CA VAL A 38 -14.95 -18.62 17.87
C VAL A 38 -15.42 -19.90 17.18
N ALA A 39 -14.95 -20.25 15.98
CA ALA A 39 -15.40 -21.48 15.32
C ALA A 39 -14.38 -22.10 14.35
N ASP A 40 -13.73 -21.30 13.51
CA ASP A 40 -12.78 -21.79 12.50
C ASP A 40 -11.45 -21.06 12.65
N CYS A 41 -10.46 -21.69 13.29
CA CYS A 41 -9.10 -21.17 13.36
C CYS A 41 -8.30 -21.52 12.10
N GLU A 42 -8.91 -21.34 10.93
CA GLU A 42 -8.21 -21.31 9.66
C GLU A 42 -7.73 -19.87 9.43
N PRO A 43 -6.43 -19.61 9.25
CA PRO A 43 -5.95 -18.26 9.00
C PRO A 43 -6.57 -17.72 7.70
N ILE A 44 -7.53 -16.78 7.83
CA ILE A 44 -8.17 -16.09 6.70
C ILE A 44 -7.13 -15.41 5.78
N ALA A 45 -5.92 -15.16 6.30
CA ALA A 45 -4.81 -14.56 5.58
C ALA A 45 -3.56 -15.45 5.57
N GLY A 46 -3.61 -16.58 4.85
CA GLY A 46 -2.40 -17.24 4.35
C GLY A 46 -1.68 -16.40 3.29
N ARG A 47 -0.42 -16.72 2.97
CA ARG A 47 0.37 -16.07 1.89
C ARG A 47 -0.50 -15.96 0.63
N SER A 48 -0.77 -14.73 0.21
CA SER A 48 -1.67 -14.45 -0.92
C SER A 48 -0.95 -13.67 -1.99
N VAL A 49 -0.66 -14.37 -3.08
CA VAL A 49 0.00 -13.80 -4.26
C VAL A 49 -0.80 -12.64 -4.84
N GLN A 50 -2.14 -12.68 -4.74
CA GLN A 50 -3.02 -11.62 -5.23
C GLN A 50 -2.82 -10.31 -4.47
N TRP A 51 -2.70 -10.37 -3.13
CA TRP A 51 -2.38 -9.19 -2.31
C TRP A 51 -0.96 -8.67 -2.59
N ALA A 52 0.01 -9.57 -2.79
CA ALA A 52 1.38 -9.18 -3.11
C ALA A 52 1.47 -8.43 -4.46
N VAL A 53 0.81 -8.94 -5.50
CA VAL A 53 0.79 -8.32 -6.84
C VAL A 53 0.06 -6.97 -6.80
N THR A 54 -1.10 -6.92 -6.15
CA THR A 54 -1.88 -5.67 -6.00
C THR A 54 -1.08 -4.62 -5.24
N GLY A 55 -0.42 -5.02 -4.15
CA GLY A 55 0.47 -4.16 -3.38
C GLY A 55 1.64 -3.63 -4.21
N ALA A 56 2.27 -4.47 -5.03
CA ALA A 56 3.40 -4.06 -5.88
C ALA A 56 2.97 -3.01 -6.92
N ILE A 57 1.81 -3.19 -7.55
CA ILE A 57 1.25 -2.23 -8.49
C ILE A 57 0.91 -0.91 -7.78
N ALA A 58 0.22 -0.97 -6.63
CA ALA A 58 -0.11 0.21 -5.85
C ALA A 58 1.14 0.97 -5.37
N LEU A 59 2.17 0.25 -4.93
CA LEU A 59 3.46 0.83 -4.54
C LEU A 59 4.11 1.57 -5.72
N PHE A 60 4.15 0.93 -6.89
CA PHE A 60 4.75 1.52 -8.09
C PHE A 60 4.01 2.80 -8.51
N VAL A 61 2.68 2.74 -8.59
CA VAL A 61 1.84 3.91 -8.94
C VAL A 61 1.99 5.03 -7.90
N GLY A 62 2.03 4.68 -6.61
CA GLY A 62 2.27 5.63 -5.52
C GLY A 62 3.59 6.38 -5.69
N ILE A 63 4.70 5.67 -5.90
CA ILE A 63 6.04 6.26 -6.10
C ILE A 63 6.06 7.20 -7.32
N VAL A 64 5.49 6.77 -8.45
CA VAL A 64 5.42 7.60 -9.66
C VAL A 64 4.61 8.87 -9.41
N THR A 65 3.50 8.76 -8.68
CA THR A 65 2.62 9.89 -8.34
C THR A 65 3.33 10.89 -7.41
N VAL A 66 4.05 10.40 -6.40
CA VAL A 66 4.86 11.25 -5.50
C VAL A 66 5.95 11.99 -6.28
N ARG A 67 6.67 11.30 -7.16
CA ARG A 67 7.71 11.92 -8.00
C ARG A 67 7.12 13.00 -8.91
N ALA A 68 5.95 12.77 -9.47
CA ALA A 68 5.25 13.76 -10.28
C ALA A 68 4.80 14.99 -9.45
N GLY A 69 4.31 14.76 -8.22
CA GLY A 69 3.94 15.82 -7.27
C GLY A 69 5.13 16.68 -6.88
N LEU A 70 6.25 16.06 -6.46
CA LEU A 70 7.49 16.73 -6.10
C LEU A 70 8.06 17.57 -7.24
N LYS A 71 8.10 17.03 -8.47
CA LYS A 71 8.55 17.79 -9.65
C LYS A 71 7.68 19.04 -9.91
N ARG A 72 6.40 19.00 -9.57
CA ARG A 72 5.49 20.16 -9.73
C ARG A 72 5.51 21.13 -8.55
N VAL A 73 5.96 20.72 -7.37
CA VAL A 73 6.19 21.62 -6.24
C VAL A 73 7.48 22.42 -6.44
N HIS A 74 8.51 21.79 -6.98
CA HIS A 74 9.84 22.38 -7.16
C HIS A 74 9.96 23.25 -8.43
N ARG A 75 8.92 23.30 -9.26
CA ARG A 75 8.84 24.11 -10.48
C ARG A 75 7.90 25.28 -10.25
#